data_AF-A0A3D5R8P3-F1
#
_entry.id   AF-A0A3D5R8P3-F1
#
_cell.length_a   1.000
_cell.length_b   1.000
_cell.length_c   1.000
_cell.angle_alpha   90.00
_cell.angle_beta   90.00
_cell.angle_gamma   90.00
#
_symmetry.space_group_name_H-M   'P 1'
#
loop_
_entity.id
_entity.type
_entity.pdbx_description
1 polymer ?
#
loop_
_entity_poly.entity_id
_entity_poly.type
_entity_poly.pdbx_seq_one_letter_code
_entity_poly.pdbx_strand_id
1 'polypeptide(L)'
;MTEYVHPEKGLRFTPYTTVDTAKDVVFSIEELKKFTTEDELLWGTYDGKGDDIILTPGEYYEEFVYTKDFLSADQIGYNEVLSSGNMIENQFEVYKNPIIVEYYIPGEEFENAWQSLRLVFEEYEGDWKLVGIIHNEWTI
;
A
#
# COMPACT_ATOMS: atom_id res chain seq x y z
N MET A 1 -13.59 -7.64 5.99
CA MET A 1 -12.21 -7.21 5.63
C MET A 1 -11.31 -8.39 5.34
N THR A 2 -11.16 -9.35 6.27
CA THR A 2 -10.28 -10.52 6.10
C THR A 2 -10.74 -11.52 5.04
N GLU A 3 -12.02 -11.53 4.67
CA GLU A 3 -12.59 -12.33 3.58
C GLU A 3 -12.03 -11.96 2.19
N TYR A 4 -11.54 -10.73 2.04
CA TYR A 4 -10.98 -10.19 0.81
C TYR A 4 -9.46 -10.36 0.74
N VAL A 5 -8.81 -10.74 1.85
CA VAL A 5 -7.35 -10.94 1.91
C VAL A 5 -6.99 -12.34 1.42
N HIS A 6 -5.84 -12.48 0.76
CA HIS A 6 -5.38 -13.77 0.27
C HIS A 6 -5.05 -14.70 1.45
N PRO A 7 -5.65 -15.90 1.53
CA PRO A 7 -5.53 -16.76 2.71
C PRO A 7 -4.11 -17.29 2.94
N GLU A 8 -3.36 -17.58 1.88
CA GLU A 8 -1.99 -18.07 1.98
C GLU A 8 -0.92 -16.98 2.02
N LYS A 9 -1.11 -15.87 1.30
CA LYS A 9 -0.12 -14.79 1.17
C LYS A 9 -0.26 -13.70 2.22
N GLY A 10 -1.44 -13.57 2.85
CA GLY A 10 -1.73 -12.46 3.75
C GLY A 10 -1.83 -11.13 3.01
N LEU A 11 -1.66 -10.04 3.76
CA LEU A 11 -1.68 -8.67 3.26
C LEU A 11 -0.34 -8.01 3.53
N ARG A 12 0.34 -7.58 2.46
CA ARG A 12 1.54 -6.76 2.54
C ARG A 12 1.22 -5.28 2.66
N PHE A 13 1.96 -4.61 3.53
CA PHE A 13 1.95 -3.17 3.67
C PHE A 13 3.29 -2.61 3.21
N THR A 14 3.27 -1.83 2.13
CA THR A 14 4.43 -1.15 1.58
C THR A 14 4.21 0.36 1.78
N PRO A 15 4.88 0.99 2.76
CA PRO A 15 4.66 2.40 3.11
C PRO A 15 5.17 3.38 2.04
N TYR A 16 5.87 2.90 1.02
CA TYR A 16 6.43 3.69 -0.08
C TYR A 16 6.28 2.96 -1.43
N THR A 17 6.69 3.60 -2.52
CA THR A 17 6.46 3.12 -3.89
C THR A 17 7.07 1.74 -4.17
N THR A 18 8.30 1.51 -3.70
CA THR A 18 9.07 0.29 -3.99
C THR A 18 8.71 -0.81 -3.01
N VAL A 19 8.25 -1.94 -3.55
CA VAL A 19 7.93 -3.14 -2.77
C VAL A 19 9.22 -3.82 -2.31
N ASP A 20 9.51 -3.79 -1.02
CA ASP A 20 10.68 -4.41 -0.40
C ASP A 20 10.27 -5.72 0.30
N THR A 21 10.47 -6.87 -0.35
CA THR A 21 10.13 -8.17 0.22
C THR A 21 10.88 -8.54 1.50
N ALA A 22 11.96 -7.84 1.85
CA ALA A 22 12.72 -8.08 3.06
C ALA A 22 12.28 -7.19 4.24
N LYS A 23 11.72 -6.01 3.97
CA LYS A 23 11.35 -5.02 4.99
C LYS A 23 9.86 -4.79 5.13
N ASP A 24 9.10 -4.96 4.05
CA ASP A 24 7.65 -4.79 4.07
C ASP A 24 7.01 -5.80 5.00
N VAL A 25 6.06 -5.32 5.79
CA VAL A 25 5.38 -6.15 6.77
C VAL A 25 4.22 -6.87 6.09
N VAL A 26 4.11 -8.17 6.35
CA VAL A 26 3.04 -9.01 5.82
C VAL A 26 2.29 -9.61 6.99
N PHE A 27 0.99 -9.32 7.08
CA PHE A 27 0.12 -9.90 8.10
C PHE A 27 -0.73 -11.00 7.50
N SER A 28 -0.73 -12.17 8.13
CA SER A 28 -1.65 -13.25 7.81
C SER A 28 -3.09 -12.88 8.19
N ILE A 29 -4.07 -13.61 7.64
CA ILE A 29 -5.48 -13.43 8.01
C ILE A 29 -5.69 -13.57 9.52
N GLU A 30 -4.99 -14.51 10.17
CA GLU A 30 -5.15 -14.76 11.61
C GLU A 30 -4.55 -13.64 12.46
N GLU A 31 -3.52 -12.95 11.98
CA GLU A 31 -2.96 -11.75 12.61
C GLU A 31 -3.89 -10.55 12.41
N LEU A 32 -4.37 -10.33 11.18
CA LEU A 32 -5.34 -9.26 10.88
C LEU A 32 -6.64 -9.39 11.67
N LYS A 33 -7.11 -10.61 11.95
CA LYS A 33 -8.29 -10.85 12.81
C LYS A 33 -8.06 -10.44 14.27
N LYS A 34 -6.81 -10.42 14.71
CA LYS A 34 -6.42 -10.07 16.08
C LYS A 34 -5.97 -8.62 16.21
N PHE A 35 -5.93 -7.87 15.11
CA PHE A 35 -5.60 -6.45 15.13
C PHE A 35 -6.53 -5.71 16.09
N THR A 36 -5.92 -5.08 17.08
CA THR A 36 -6.55 -4.07 17.90
C THR A 36 -6.09 -2.71 17.38
N THR A 37 -6.92 -1.68 17.50
CA THR A 37 -6.55 -0.32 17.09
C THR A 37 -5.58 0.37 18.04
N GLU A 38 -5.28 -0.26 19.19
CA GLU A 38 -4.56 0.36 20.30
C GLU A 38 -3.11 -0.11 20.41
N ASP A 39 -2.77 -1.28 19.83
CA ASP A 39 -1.43 -1.85 19.94
C ASP A 39 -0.50 -1.28 18.85
N GLU A 40 0.64 -0.74 19.26
CA GLU A 40 1.69 -0.34 18.32
C GLU A 40 2.32 -1.57 17.65
N LEU A 41 2.48 -1.51 16.33
CA LEU A 41 3.09 -2.55 15.51
C LEU A 41 4.25 -1.95 14.71
N LEU A 42 5.23 -2.78 14.37
CA LEU A 42 6.25 -2.43 13.38
C LEU A 42 5.66 -2.58 11.99
N TRP A 43 5.73 -1.53 11.17
CA TRP A 43 5.20 -1.48 9.80
C TRP A 43 6.28 -1.40 8.70
N GLY A 44 7.56 -1.38 9.11
CA GLY A 44 8.70 -1.24 8.22
C GLY A 44 9.64 -0.16 8.73
N THR A 45 10.30 0.55 7.82
CA THR A 45 11.25 1.63 8.13
C THR A 45 10.99 2.84 7.26
N TYR A 46 11.12 4.05 7.81
CA TYR A 46 11.01 5.30 7.06
C TYR A 46 12.10 5.39 5.99
N ASP A 47 11.72 5.78 4.77
CA ASP A 47 12.69 6.01 3.70
C ASP A 47 13.59 7.22 4.03
N GLY A 48 14.85 7.15 3.63
CA GLY A 48 15.87 8.18 3.89
C GLY A 48 16.42 8.26 5.32
N LYS A 49 15.63 7.98 6.37
CA LYS A 49 16.09 7.98 7.78
C LYS A 49 16.49 6.59 8.28
N GLY A 50 15.78 5.54 7.84
CA GLY A 50 15.99 4.17 8.31
C GLY A 50 15.49 3.89 9.72
N ASP A 51 14.75 4.83 10.33
CA ASP A 51 14.07 4.62 11.60
C ASP A 51 12.88 3.68 11.42
N ASP A 52 12.58 2.86 12.43
CA ASP A 52 11.43 1.95 12.42
C ASP A 52 10.11 2.74 12.41
N ILE A 53 9.14 2.28 11.60
CA ILE A 53 7.76 2.78 11.61
C ILE A 53 7.00 1.98 12.66
N ILE A 54 6.91 2.52 13.88
CA ILE A 54 6.16 1.92 14.99
C ILE A 54 4.92 2.75 15.22
N LEU A 55 3.76 2.23 14.83
CA LEU A 55 2.47 2.93 14.86
C LEU A 55 1.35 1.96 15.23
N THR A 56 0.26 2.45 15.80
CA THR A 56 -0.99 1.68 15.86
C THR A 56 -1.58 1.50 14.45
N PRO A 57 -2.44 0.50 14.21
CA PRO A 57 -3.12 0.36 12.92
C PRO A 57 -3.94 1.58 12.51
N GLY A 58 -4.48 2.33 13.48
CA GLY A 58 -5.21 3.58 13.21
C GLY A 58 -4.29 4.67 12.70
N GLU A 59 -3.16 4.90 13.37
CA GLU A 59 -2.17 5.89 12.96
C GLU A 59 -1.55 5.54 11.61
N TYR A 60 -1.19 4.26 11.39
CA TYR A 60 -0.67 3.81 10.10
C TYR A 60 -1.70 4.01 8.97
N TYR A 61 -2.97 3.76 9.25
CA TYR A 61 -4.03 4.00 8.27
C TYR A 61 -4.12 5.48 7.89
N GLU A 62 -4.06 6.40 8.85
CA GLU A 62 -4.09 7.84 8.59
C GLU A 62 -2.82 8.33 7.86
N GLU A 63 -1.66 7.77 8.19
CA GLU A 63 -0.36 8.23 7.68
C GLU A 63 0.05 7.62 6.33
N PHE A 64 -0.37 6.39 6.02
CA PHE A 64 0.08 5.69 4.80
C PHE A 64 -1.06 5.11 3.94
N VAL A 65 -2.27 4.92 4.46
CA VAL A 65 -3.36 4.30 3.68
C VAL A 65 -4.36 5.32 3.18
N TYR A 66 -4.81 6.23 4.04
CA TYR A 66 -5.87 7.19 3.74
C TYR A 66 -5.43 8.62 4.10
N THR A 67 -4.27 9.00 3.56
CA THR A 67 -3.68 10.34 3.70
C THR A 67 -4.51 11.43 3.01
N LYS A 68 -5.30 11.05 2.00
CA LYS A 68 -6.20 11.90 1.21
C LYS A 68 -7.50 11.15 0.95
N ASP A 69 -8.52 11.88 0.48
CA ASP A 69 -9.79 11.28 0.08
C ASP A 69 -9.68 10.53 -1.26
N PHE A 70 -8.97 9.40 -1.26
CA PHE A 70 -8.78 8.54 -2.43
C PHE A 70 -10.10 7.96 -2.98
N LEU A 71 -11.17 7.95 -2.19
CA LEU A 71 -12.50 7.53 -2.65
C LEU A 71 -13.12 8.53 -3.62
N SER A 72 -12.72 9.80 -3.53
CA SER A 72 -13.12 10.87 -4.44
C SER A 72 -12.06 11.17 -5.50
N ALA A 73 -11.08 10.27 -5.71
CA ALA A 73 -10.03 10.47 -6.72
C ALA A 73 -10.62 10.53 -8.14
N ASP A 74 -10.34 11.62 -8.86
CA ASP A 74 -10.78 11.83 -10.24
C ASP A 74 -10.08 10.89 -11.24
N GLN A 75 -8.92 10.35 -10.87
CA GLN A 75 -8.09 9.50 -11.71
C GLN A 75 -7.88 8.13 -11.06
N ILE A 76 -8.43 7.10 -11.69
CA ILE A 76 -8.29 5.70 -11.27
C ILE A 76 -7.62 4.92 -12.41
N GLY A 77 -6.45 4.35 -12.14
CA GLY A 77 -5.68 3.54 -13.07
C GLY A 77 -5.89 2.06 -12.82
N TYR A 78 -5.93 1.26 -13.88
CA TYR A 78 -6.04 -0.19 -13.79
C TYR A 78 -4.87 -0.85 -14.54
N ASN A 79 -4.00 -1.55 -13.80
CA ASN A 79 -2.79 -2.18 -14.33
C ASN A 79 -1.86 -1.23 -15.10
N GLU A 80 -1.95 0.06 -14.79
CA GLU A 80 -1.11 1.12 -15.33
C GLU A 80 -0.58 1.96 -14.17
N VAL A 81 0.56 2.59 -14.41
CA VAL A 81 1.19 3.49 -13.45
C VAL A 81 0.84 4.92 -13.87
N LEU A 82 -0.07 5.56 -13.14
CA LEU A 82 -0.50 6.94 -13.36
C LEU A 82 0.47 7.94 -12.71
N SER A 83 1.09 7.54 -11.60
CA SER A 83 2.10 8.35 -10.92
C SER A 83 3.49 7.75 -11.07
N SER A 84 4.44 8.55 -11.55
CA SER A 84 5.85 8.17 -11.61
C SER A 84 6.66 9.12 -10.74
N GLY A 85 7.25 8.58 -9.67
CA GLY A 85 8.20 9.29 -8.80
C GLY A 85 9.64 8.91 -9.09
N ASN A 86 10.53 9.23 -8.14
CA ASN A 86 11.94 8.82 -8.18
C ASN A 86 12.18 7.37 -7.75
N MET A 87 11.18 6.74 -7.12
CA MET A 87 11.26 5.37 -6.61
C MET A 87 11.00 4.32 -7.69
N ILE A 88 11.52 3.11 -7.48
CA ILE A 88 11.43 2.00 -8.44
C ILE A 88 10.02 1.39 -8.36
N GLU A 89 9.36 1.37 -9.51
CA GLU A 89 8.09 0.69 -9.75
C GLU A 89 8.33 -0.81 -10.02
N ASN A 90 8.28 -1.66 -8.99
CA ASN A 90 8.56 -3.10 -9.09
C ASN A 90 7.36 -4.01 -8.76
N GLN A 91 6.18 -3.45 -8.52
CA GLN A 91 4.98 -4.20 -8.14
C GLN A 91 4.58 -5.29 -9.16
N PHE A 92 4.76 -5.03 -10.46
CA PHE A 92 4.48 -6.04 -11.50
C PHE A 92 5.53 -7.15 -11.57
N GLU A 93 6.71 -6.96 -10.96
CA GLU A 93 7.75 -7.99 -10.85
C GLU A 93 7.60 -8.82 -9.57
N VAL A 94 7.16 -8.19 -8.47
CA VAL A 94 7.01 -8.84 -7.16
C VAL A 94 5.73 -9.67 -7.08
N TYR A 95 4.61 -9.16 -7.58
CA TYR A 95 3.33 -9.86 -7.55
C TYR A 95 3.12 -10.70 -8.82
N LYS A 96 2.49 -11.87 -8.67
CA LYS A 96 2.28 -12.84 -9.74
C LYS A 96 0.93 -12.60 -10.42
N ASN A 97 0.97 -12.15 -11.67
CA ASN A 97 -0.22 -11.81 -12.46
C ASN A 97 -1.20 -10.89 -11.71
N PRO A 98 -0.72 -9.76 -11.16
CA PRO A 98 -1.56 -8.93 -10.31
C PRO A 98 -2.60 -8.16 -11.13
N ILE A 99 -3.73 -7.85 -10.48
CA ILE A 99 -4.52 -6.66 -10.82
C ILE A 99 -4.16 -5.56 -9.83
N ILE A 100 -3.76 -4.40 -10.34
CA ILE A 100 -3.39 -3.24 -9.55
C ILE A 100 -4.35 -2.11 -9.86
N VAL A 101 -5.00 -1.60 -8.82
CA VAL A 101 -5.86 -0.42 -8.91
C VAL A 101 -5.14 0.74 -8.23
N GLU A 102 -4.86 1.79 -8.98
CA GLU A 102 -4.22 3.00 -8.49
C GLU A 102 -5.25 4.13 -8.37
N TYR A 103 -5.39 4.67 -7.16
CA TYR A 103 -6.15 5.89 -6.88
C TYR A 103 -5.18 7.05 -6.84
N TYR A 104 -5.19 7.88 -7.87
CA TYR A 104 -4.25 9.00 -8.01
C TYR A 104 -4.94 10.32 -7.71
N ILE A 105 -4.31 11.11 -6.84
CA ILE A 105 -4.70 12.49 -6.56
C ILE A 105 -3.56 13.40 -7.01
N PRO A 106 -3.78 14.25 -8.03
CA PRO A 106 -2.77 15.19 -8.48
C PRO A 106 -2.44 16.19 -7.37
N GLY A 107 -1.16 16.56 -7.27
CA GLY A 107 -0.73 17.64 -6.40
C GLY A 107 -1.22 18.99 -6.93
N GLU A 108 -1.31 19.99 -6.05
CA GLU A 108 -1.57 21.36 -6.50
C GLU A 108 -0.45 21.85 -7.42
N GLU A 109 -0.80 22.70 -8.39
CA GLU A 109 0.03 23.14 -9.53
C GLU A 109 1.40 23.71 -9.13
N PHE A 110 1.57 24.12 -7.87
CA PHE A 110 2.79 24.72 -7.33
C PHE A 110 3.53 23.86 -6.29
N GLU A 111 2.95 22.76 -5.82
CA GLU A 111 3.53 21.98 -4.72
C GLU A 111 4.16 20.65 -5.17
N ASN A 112 3.98 20.20 -6.41
CA ASN A 112 4.42 18.87 -6.91
C ASN A 112 4.06 17.71 -5.94
N ALA A 113 3.13 17.90 -5.01
CA ALA A 113 2.82 16.99 -3.92
C ALA A 113 1.66 16.06 -4.31
N TRP A 114 1.83 15.28 -5.37
CA TRP A 114 0.85 14.25 -5.72
C TRP A 114 0.95 13.07 -4.74
N GLN A 115 -0.16 12.38 -4.54
CA GLN A 115 -0.22 11.15 -3.78
C GLN A 115 -1.05 10.10 -4.52
N SER A 116 -0.67 8.85 -4.40
CA SER A 116 -1.47 7.72 -4.86
C SER A 116 -1.47 6.56 -3.90
N LEU A 117 -2.59 5.83 -3.90
CA LEU A 117 -2.75 4.58 -3.19
C LEU A 117 -2.95 3.46 -4.20
N ARG A 118 -2.17 2.39 -4.11
CA ARG A 118 -2.34 1.21 -4.96
C ARG A 118 -2.79 0.02 -4.15
N LEU A 119 -3.87 -0.60 -4.63
CA LEU A 119 -4.38 -1.85 -4.11
C LEU A 119 -3.99 -2.97 -5.08
N VAL A 120 -3.31 -3.98 -4.56
CA VAL A 120 -2.82 -5.11 -5.35
C VAL A 120 -3.63 -6.36 -5.06
N PHE A 121 -4.14 -6.96 -6.13
CA PHE A 121 -4.96 -8.16 -6.09
C PHE A 121 -4.31 -9.30 -6.88
N GLU A 122 -4.46 -10.52 -6.38
CA GLU A 122 -4.08 -11.74 -7.09
C GLU A 122 -5.23 -12.75 -7.04
N GLU A 123 -5.32 -13.58 -8.07
CA GLU A 123 -6.35 -14.62 -8.15
C GLU A 123 -6.03 -15.79 -7.21
N TYR A 124 -7.01 -16.20 -6.41
CA TYR A 124 -6.99 -17.39 -5.58
C TYR A 124 -8.31 -18.15 -5.73
N GLU A 125 -8.25 -19.39 -6.21
CA GLU A 125 -9.42 -20.27 -6.40
C GLU A 125 -10.56 -19.65 -7.24
N GLY A 126 -10.23 -18.76 -8.18
CA GLY A 126 -11.20 -18.08 -9.05
C GLY A 126 -11.75 -16.75 -8.51
N ASP A 127 -11.30 -16.32 -7.33
CA ASP A 127 -11.63 -15.03 -6.73
C ASP A 127 -10.40 -14.11 -6.64
N TRP A 128 -10.61 -12.81 -6.83
CA TRP A 128 -9.55 -11.81 -6.64
C TRP A 128 -9.40 -11.46 -5.16
N LYS A 129 -8.18 -11.64 -4.63
CA LYS A 129 -7.85 -11.38 -3.23
C LYS A 129 -6.80 -10.29 -3.10
N LEU A 130 -7.00 -9.39 -2.15
CA LEU A 130 -6.07 -8.34 -1.79
C LEU A 130 -4.81 -8.97 -1.16
N VAL A 131 -3.65 -8.59 -1.70
CA VAL A 131 -2.33 -9.08 -1.27
C VAL A 131 -1.37 -7.94 -0.93
N GLY A 132 -1.68 -6.71 -1.33
CA GLY A 132 -0.81 -5.56 -1.10
C GLY A 132 -1.56 -4.24 -1.02
N ILE A 133 -1.10 -3.38 -0.13
CA ILE A 133 -1.40 -1.95 -0.09
C ILE A 133 -0.07 -1.21 -0.24
N ILE A 134 0.04 -0.37 -1.26
CA ILE A 134 1.25 0.40 -1.57
C ILE A 134 0.89 1.87 -1.50
N HIS A 135 1.53 2.60 -0.61
CA HIS A 135 1.46 4.05 -0.58
C HIS A 135 2.49 4.63 -1.55
N ASN A 136 2.12 5.69 -2.25
CA ASN A 136 3.04 6.41 -3.11
C ASN A 136 2.80 7.91 -2.94
N GLU A 137 3.87 8.64 -2.76
CA GLU A 137 3.83 10.08 -2.70
C GLU A 137 5.04 10.66 -3.40
N TRP A 138 4.91 11.89 -3.86
CA TRP A 138 6.06 12.59 -4.41
C TRP A 138 7.09 12.88 -3.31
N THR A 139 8.31 12.37 -3.50
CA THR A 139 9.47 12.65 -2.67
C THR A 139 10.54 13.42 -3.47
N ILE A 140 11.18 14.40 -2.83
CA ILE A 140 12.27 15.23 -3.39
C ILE A 140 13.61 14.49 -3.33
#